data_AF-A0A7Z7AYV4-F1
#
_entry.id   AF-A0A7Z7AYV4-F1
#
_cell.length_a   1.000
_cell.length_b   1.000
_cell.length_c   1.000
_cell.angle_alpha   90.00
_cell.angle_beta   90.00
_cell.angle_gamma   90.00
#
_symmetry.space_group_name_H-M   'P 1'
#
loop_
_entity.id
_entity.type
_entity.pdbx_description
1 polymer ?
#
loop_
_entity_poly.entity_id
_entity_poly.type
_entity_poly.pdbx_seq_one_letter_code
_entity_poly.pdbx_strand_id
1 'polypeptide(L)'
;MLKKILIIMSLFVLFVSISGCLNNNQSTDNEASSVVLTTPQELIVVNELPAGFEYMGAPSMSIGDVQRDYVATAGIKSAAEGLYKYSDKIDFNIDVIEMDNTTAAENLISQYKAGFKELPAGDRFTEESFNGHSSTIIKKYVVSGGQDVPRYVYLWNNDNFVFVVSGATDDSALLRTFVESTGY
;
A
#
# COMPACT_ATOMS: atom_id res chain seq x y z
N MET A 1 -66.97 -53.37 -11.92
CA MET A 1 -66.90 -53.16 -13.39
C MET A 1 -65.97 -51.98 -13.67
N LEU A 2 -65.31 -51.95 -14.84
CA LEU A 2 -64.34 -50.92 -15.24
C LEU A 2 -64.86 -49.48 -15.11
N LYS A 3 -63.97 -48.54 -14.74
CA LYS A 3 -63.42 -47.56 -15.71
C LYS A 3 -62.24 -46.74 -15.18
N LYS A 4 -61.15 -46.80 -15.97
CA LYS A 4 -60.20 -45.72 -16.31
C LYS A 4 -59.25 -45.19 -15.23
N ILE A 5 -58.07 -45.83 -15.23
CA ILE A 5 -56.74 -45.21 -15.20
C ILE A 5 -56.74 -43.81 -15.84
N LEU A 6 -56.13 -42.83 -15.16
CA LEU A 6 -55.29 -41.83 -15.83
C LEU A 6 -54.18 -41.35 -14.87
N ILE A 7 -53.00 -41.95 -15.04
CA ILE A 7 -51.72 -41.42 -14.56
C ILE A 7 -51.26 -40.35 -15.55
N ILE A 8 -50.62 -39.27 -15.07
CA ILE A 8 -49.59 -38.41 -15.71
C ILE A 8 -49.55 -37.13 -14.84
N MET A 9 -48.66 -37.05 -13.86
CA MET A 9 -47.24 -36.67 -13.95
C MET A 9 -47.05 -35.16 -13.79
N SER A 10 -46.79 -34.74 -12.54
CA SER A 10 -46.16 -33.46 -12.21
C SER A 10 -45.01 -33.68 -11.22
N LEU A 11 -43.86 -34.06 -11.80
CA LEU A 11 -42.50 -33.68 -11.36
C LEU A 11 -42.46 -32.16 -11.04
N PHE A 12 -41.56 -31.53 -10.26
CA PHE A 12 -40.43 -31.88 -9.38
C PHE A 12 -39.94 -30.51 -8.80
N VAL A 13 -39.43 -30.28 -7.57
CA VAL A 13 -39.20 -31.06 -6.34
C VAL A 13 -39.40 -30.07 -5.15
N LEU A 14 -39.81 -30.55 -3.96
CA LEU A 14 -39.48 -29.88 -2.68
C LEU A 14 -38.41 -30.70 -1.97
N PHE A 15 -37.19 -30.20 -1.85
CA PHE A 15 -36.24 -30.61 -0.80
C PHE A 15 -35.34 -29.45 -0.42
N VAL A 16 -35.69 -28.81 0.70
CA VAL A 16 -34.78 -27.94 1.43
C VAL A 16 -33.77 -28.83 2.15
N SER A 17 -32.50 -28.71 1.80
CA SER A 17 -31.41 -29.46 2.42
C SER A 17 -30.54 -28.52 3.26
N ILE A 18 -30.99 -28.25 4.50
CA ILE A 18 -30.11 -27.69 5.53
C ILE A 18 -29.44 -28.87 6.24
N SER A 19 -28.13 -29.05 6.05
CA SER A 19 -27.17 -29.60 7.03
C SER A 19 -25.82 -29.88 6.37
N GLY A 20 -24.73 -29.40 6.98
CA GLY A 20 -23.38 -29.55 6.45
C GLY A 20 -22.30 -28.90 7.30
N CYS A 21 -22.37 -29.03 8.63
CA CYS A 21 -21.27 -28.70 9.52
C CYS A 21 -20.48 -29.96 9.92
N LEU A 22 -19.19 -29.77 10.17
CA LEU A 22 -18.20 -30.76 10.61
C LEU A 22 -17.87 -31.89 9.62
N ASN A 23 -16.78 -31.69 8.89
CA ASN A 23 -15.67 -32.63 9.01
C ASN A 23 -14.37 -31.85 9.26
N ASN A 24 -13.58 -32.28 10.24
CA ASN A 24 -12.28 -31.66 10.54
C ASN A 24 -11.34 -31.84 9.35
N ASN A 25 -10.84 -30.74 8.81
CA ASN A 25 -9.48 -30.68 8.28
C ASN A 25 -8.84 -29.39 8.79
N GLN A 26 -7.63 -29.53 9.31
CA GLN A 26 -6.87 -28.47 9.94
C GLN A 26 -6.21 -27.59 8.88
N SER A 27 -6.99 -26.69 8.27
CA SER A 27 -6.45 -25.49 7.63
C SER A 27 -6.49 -24.37 8.64
N THR A 28 -5.32 -23.91 9.06
CA THR A 28 -5.18 -22.66 9.82
C THR A 28 -5.35 -21.51 8.84
N ASP A 29 -6.59 -21.30 8.38
CA ASP A 29 -6.96 -20.09 7.67
C ASP A 29 -6.89 -18.97 8.70
N ASN A 30 -5.72 -18.33 8.75
CA ASN A 30 -5.57 -17.02 9.34
C ASN A 30 -6.40 -16.07 8.46
N GLU A 31 -7.70 -15.98 8.76
CA GLU A 31 -8.48 -14.79 8.43
C GLU A 31 -7.87 -13.63 9.23
N ALA A 32 -6.77 -13.09 8.68
CA ALA A 32 -6.42 -11.72 8.90
C ALA A 32 -7.68 -10.92 8.54
N SER A 33 -8.38 -10.46 9.57
CA SER A 33 -9.49 -9.54 9.41
C SER A 33 -8.94 -8.37 8.62
N SER A 34 -9.34 -8.26 7.36
CA SER A 34 -8.96 -7.15 6.50
C SER A 34 -9.45 -5.89 7.18
N VAL A 35 -8.54 -5.20 7.87
CA VAL A 35 -8.82 -3.90 8.45
C VAL A 35 -8.92 -2.99 7.24
N VAL A 36 -10.16 -2.66 6.88
CA VAL A 36 -10.44 -1.72 5.79
C VAL A 36 -10.05 -0.33 6.31
N LEU A 37 -8.76 -0.02 6.21
CA LEU A 37 -8.19 1.30 6.49
C LEU A 37 -8.66 2.21 5.34
N THR A 38 -9.32 3.32 5.67
CA THR A 38 -10.06 4.17 4.71
C THR A 38 -9.57 5.61 4.66
N THR A 39 -8.59 5.97 5.48
CA THR A 39 -8.06 7.33 5.59
C THR A 39 -6.53 7.34 5.57
N PRO A 40 -5.86 8.39 5.06
CA PRO A 40 -4.40 8.48 5.14
C PRO A 40 -3.85 8.36 6.56
N GLN A 41 -4.55 8.91 7.56
CA GLN A 41 -4.14 8.84 8.98
C GLN A 41 -4.09 7.41 9.52
N GLU A 42 -4.92 6.51 9.01
CA GLU A 42 -4.90 5.09 9.33
C GLU A 42 -3.78 4.35 8.58
N LEU A 43 -3.54 4.72 7.31
CA LEU A 43 -2.59 4.06 6.41
C LEU A 43 -1.11 4.39 6.72
N ILE A 44 -0.83 5.49 7.41
CA ILE A 44 0.53 5.84 7.87
C ILE A 44 0.98 5.08 9.13
N VAL A 45 0.12 4.27 9.75
CA VAL A 45 0.44 3.53 11.00
C VAL A 45 0.76 2.07 10.69
N VAL A 46 2.03 1.69 10.87
CA VAL A 46 2.51 0.32 10.69
C VAL A 46 2.20 -0.51 11.94
N ASN A 47 1.34 -1.52 11.78
CA ASN A 47 0.89 -2.38 12.88
C ASN A 47 1.99 -3.34 13.39
N GLU A 48 2.79 -3.92 12.50
CA GLU A 48 3.84 -4.89 12.82
C GLU A 48 5.23 -4.31 12.49
N LEU A 49 5.67 -3.34 13.30
CA LEU A 49 6.97 -2.70 13.10
C LEU A 49 8.15 -3.69 13.24
N PRO A 50 9.12 -3.70 12.30
CA PRO A 50 10.32 -4.53 12.42
C PRO A 50 11.17 -4.12 13.62
N ALA A 51 11.93 -5.07 14.15
CA ALA A 51 12.76 -4.85 15.32
C ALA A 51 13.74 -3.67 15.13
N GLY A 52 13.71 -2.72 16.07
CA GLY A 52 14.55 -1.52 16.04
C GLY A 52 13.91 -0.29 15.38
N PHE A 53 12.72 -0.41 14.79
CA PHE A 53 11.89 0.73 14.39
C PHE A 53 10.96 1.19 15.52
N GLU A 54 10.75 2.50 15.62
CA GLU A 54 9.81 3.16 16.51
C GLU A 54 8.96 4.18 15.73
N TYR A 55 7.68 4.31 16.09
CA TYR A 55 6.79 5.34 15.55
C TYR A 55 6.92 6.62 16.37
N MET A 56 7.27 7.72 15.70
CA MET A 56 7.55 9.01 16.33
C MET A 56 6.33 9.95 16.33
N GLY A 57 5.31 9.66 15.51
CA GLY A 57 4.05 10.42 15.45
C GLY A 57 3.64 10.81 14.03
N ALA A 58 2.51 11.52 13.93
CA ALA A 58 1.96 12.03 12.68
C ALA A 58 1.86 13.57 12.71
N PRO A 59 2.79 14.31 12.08
CA PRO A 59 2.60 15.74 11.84
C PRO A 59 1.43 15.98 10.89
N SER A 60 0.88 17.20 10.91
CA SER A 60 -0.18 17.60 9.98
C SER A 60 0.38 17.84 8.58
N MET A 61 -0.05 17.06 7.59
CA MET A 61 0.21 17.31 6.17
C MET A 61 -1.03 17.92 5.51
N SER A 62 -0.91 19.10 4.90
CA SER A 62 -2.00 19.74 4.15
C SER A 62 -1.88 19.48 2.65
N ILE A 63 -2.97 19.72 1.90
CA ILE A 63 -2.94 19.67 0.43
C ILE A 63 -1.88 20.64 -0.14
N GLY A 64 -1.66 21.79 0.52
CA GLY A 64 -0.62 22.75 0.11
C GLY A 64 0.80 22.23 0.32
N ASP A 65 1.01 21.33 1.29
CA ASP A 65 2.29 20.64 1.48
C ASP A 65 2.50 19.60 0.38
N VAL A 66 1.49 18.76 0.09
CA VAL A 66 1.52 17.78 -1.01
C VAL A 66 1.82 18.45 -2.36
N GLN A 67 1.17 19.59 -2.64
CA GLN A 67 1.38 20.33 -3.89
C GLN A 67 2.77 20.97 -4.01
N ARG A 68 3.43 21.26 -2.88
CA ARG A 68 4.79 21.81 -2.82
C ARG A 68 5.85 20.70 -2.92
N ASP A 69 5.64 19.59 -2.23
CA ASP A 69 6.68 18.59 -1.98
C ASP A 69 6.68 17.44 -3.01
N TYR A 70 5.55 17.21 -3.71
CA TYR A 70 5.45 16.24 -4.82
C TYR A 70 5.01 16.91 -6.13
N VAL A 71 3.71 17.21 -6.29
CA VAL A 71 3.13 17.70 -7.55
C VAL A 71 1.92 18.59 -7.27
N ALA A 72 1.93 19.80 -7.83
CA ALA A 72 0.75 20.66 -7.88
C ALA A 72 -0.30 20.13 -8.89
N THR A 73 -1.14 19.19 -8.44
CA THR A 73 -2.20 18.57 -9.26
C THR A 73 -3.58 18.68 -8.61
N ALA A 74 -4.63 18.42 -9.40
CA ALA A 74 -6.02 18.43 -8.95
C ALA A 74 -6.46 17.05 -8.44
N GLY A 75 -7.53 17.02 -7.65
CA GLY A 75 -8.12 15.77 -7.13
C GLY A 75 -7.38 15.14 -5.96
N ILE A 76 -6.50 15.89 -5.27
CA ILE A 76 -6.00 15.55 -3.94
C ILE A 76 -7.11 15.84 -2.93
N LYS A 77 -7.53 14.83 -2.16
CA LYS A 77 -8.61 14.92 -1.16
C LYS A 77 -8.08 15.18 0.24
N SER A 78 -7.09 14.39 0.66
CA SER A 78 -6.49 14.43 1.98
C SER A 78 -5.09 13.82 1.94
N ALA A 79 -4.29 14.03 2.98
CA ALA A 79 -2.99 13.40 3.13
C ALA A 79 -2.61 13.23 4.61
N ALA A 80 -1.61 12.39 4.87
CA ALA A 80 -0.97 12.22 6.17
C ALA A 80 0.50 11.85 6.01
N GLU A 81 1.31 12.21 7.00
CA GLU A 81 2.71 11.81 7.14
C GLU A 81 2.87 11.06 8.45
N GLY A 82 3.47 9.87 8.42
CA GLY A 82 3.89 9.11 9.59
C GLY A 82 5.40 9.15 9.71
N LEU A 83 5.90 9.63 10.84
CA LEU A 83 7.33 9.69 11.15
C LEU A 83 7.77 8.48 11.96
N TYR A 84 8.91 7.91 11.59
CA TYR A 84 9.48 6.71 12.17
C TYR A 84 10.98 6.87 12.38
N LYS A 85 11.54 6.05 13.27
CA LYS A 85 12.98 6.08 13.55
C LYS A 85 13.54 4.68 13.73
N TYR A 86 14.69 4.42 13.14
CA TYR A 86 15.46 3.19 13.38
C TYR A 86 16.64 3.46 14.31
N SER A 87 16.74 2.66 15.38
CA SER A 87 17.85 2.66 16.35
C SER A 87 18.25 4.07 16.84
N ASP A 88 17.26 4.91 17.14
CA ASP A 88 17.39 6.30 17.59
C ASP A 88 18.12 7.29 16.65
N LYS A 89 18.45 6.88 15.42
CA LYS A 89 19.43 7.62 14.57
C LYS A 89 19.02 7.89 13.14
N ILE A 90 18.22 7.01 12.55
CA ILE A 90 17.86 7.09 11.13
C ILE A 90 16.37 7.34 11.04
N ASP A 91 16.00 8.50 10.51
CA ASP A 91 14.60 8.88 10.33
C ASP A 91 14.02 8.24 9.07
N PHE A 92 12.75 7.83 9.14
CA PHE A 92 11.96 7.27 8.05
C PHE A 92 10.59 7.97 8.02
N ASN A 93 10.00 8.07 6.84
CA ASN A 93 8.68 8.67 6.67
C ASN A 93 7.81 7.81 5.75
N ILE A 94 6.51 7.77 6.06
CA ILE A 94 5.45 7.25 5.19
C ILE A 94 4.49 8.40 4.92
N ASP A 95 4.42 8.83 3.66
CA ASP A 95 3.45 9.83 3.22
C ASP A 95 2.34 9.10 2.45
N VAL A 96 1.09 9.32 2.86
CA VAL A 96 -0.08 8.75 2.17
C VAL A 96 -0.95 9.90 1.66
N ILE A 97 -1.23 9.89 0.37
CA ILE A 97 -1.99 10.92 -0.34
C ILE A 97 -3.26 10.27 -0.90
N GLU A 98 -4.43 10.71 -0.43
CA GLU A 98 -5.72 10.28 -0.97
C GLU A 98 -6.08 11.12 -2.21
N MET A 99 -6.34 10.43 -3.32
CA MET A 99 -6.82 11.03 -4.56
C MET A 99 -8.31 10.73 -4.80
N ASP A 100 -8.94 11.44 -5.74
CA ASP A 100 -10.35 11.22 -6.12
C ASP A 100 -10.65 9.79 -6.61
N ASN A 101 -9.67 9.12 -7.22
CA ASN A 101 -9.77 7.76 -7.77
C ASN A 101 -8.38 7.23 -8.17
N THR A 102 -8.30 5.95 -8.52
CA THR A 102 -7.07 5.25 -8.96
C THR A 102 -6.37 5.96 -10.13
N THR A 103 -7.10 6.43 -11.15
CA THR A 103 -6.50 7.14 -12.29
C THR A 103 -5.88 8.48 -11.88
N ALA A 104 -6.43 9.17 -10.87
CA ALA A 104 -5.81 10.36 -10.31
C ALA A 104 -4.53 10.03 -9.50
N ALA A 105 -4.50 8.89 -8.79
CA ALA A 105 -3.31 8.38 -8.10
C ALA A 105 -2.19 7.99 -9.08
N GLU A 106 -2.50 7.21 -10.12
CA GLU A 106 -1.57 6.87 -11.21
C GLU A 106 -1.00 8.12 -11.91
N ASN A 107 -1.85 9.13 -12.13
CA ASN A 107 -1.45 10.40 -12.72
C ASN A 107 -0.54 11.23 -11.79
N LEU A 108 -0.77 11.22 -10.46
CA LEU A 108 0.13 11.85 -9.51
C LEU A 108 1.50 11.16 -9.51
N ILE A 109 1.55 9.83 -9.48
CA ILE A 109 2.79 9.04 -9.58
C ILE A 109 3.54 9.37 -10.87
N SER A 110 2.85 9.40 -12.01
CA SER A 110 3.43 9.70 -13.32
C SER A 110 4.03 11.12 -13.37
N GLN A 111 3.30 12.13 -12.93
CA GLN A 111 3.78 13.52 -12.85
C GLN A 111 4.95 13.66 -11.87
N TYR A 112 4.92 12.96 -10.74
CA TYR A 112 5.99 13.01 -9.74
C TYR A 112 7.28 12.39 -10.30
N LYS A 113 7.20 11.22 -10.93
CA LYS A 113 8.32 10.60 -11.67
C LYS A 113 8.85 11.57 -12.74
N ALA A 114 7.98 12.23 -13.51
CA ALA A 114 8.39 13.19 -14.54
C ALA A 114 9.11 14.45 -14.01
N GLY A 115 9.01 14.75 -12.70
CA GLY A 115 9.78 15.83 -12.05
C GLY A 115 11.27 15.54 -11.87
N PHE A 116 11.69 14.27 -11.93
CA PHE A 116 13.09 13.88 -11.75
C PHE A 116 13.86 13.92 -13.08
N LYS A 117 15.09 14.45 -13.03
CA LYS A 117 16.04 14.35 -14.14
C LYS A 117 16.67 12.96 -14.19
N GLU A 118 17.10 12.52 -15.37
CA GLU A 118 17.91 11.30 -15.49
C GLU A 118 19.19 11.35 -14.66
N LEU A 119 19.72 10.17 -14.32
CA LEU A 119 21.02 10.04 -13.67
C LEU A 119 22.15 10.05 -14.72
N PRO A 120 23.35 10.56 -14.39
CA PRO A 120 24.52 10.44 -15.28
C PRO A 120 24.96 8.99 -15.53
N ALA A 121 24.65 8.07 -14.61
CA ALA A 121 24.92 6.64 -14.71
C ALA A 121 23.94 5.84 -13.84
N GLY A 122 23.52 4.68 -14.35
CA GLY A 122 22.55 3.80 -13.69
C GLY A 122 21.11 4.33 -13.73
N ASP A 123 20.17 3.49 -13.32
CA ASP A 123 18.74 3.79 -13.45
C ASP A 123 18.24 4.71 -12.31
N ARG A 124 17.47 5.74 -12.70
CA ARG A 124 16.72 6.62 -11.78
C ARG A 124 15.56 5.88 -11.13
N PHE A 125 14.87 5.05 -11.91
CA PHE A 125 13.69 4.30 -11.54
C PHE A 125 13.96 2.81 -11.68
N THR A 126 13.57 2.02 -10.70
CA THR A 126 13.61 0.55 -10.76
C THR A 126 12.28 0.02 -10.26
N GLU A 127 11.62 -0.81 -11.04
CA GLU A 127 10.35 -1.42 -10.63
C GLU A 127 10.65 -2.69 -9.81
N GLU A 128 10.03 -2.81 -8.64
CA GLU A 128 10.10 -3.97 -7.75
C GLU A 128 8.69 -4.44 -7.37
N SER A 129 8.60 -5.61 -6.74
CA SER A 129 7.38 -6.08 -6.09
C SER A 129 7.67 -6.63 -4.69
N PHE A 130 6.70 -6.42 -3.81
CA PHE A 130 6.62 -6.95 -2.45
C PHE A 130 5.14 -7.05 -2.07
N ASN A 131 4.82 -7.91 -1.09
CA ASN A 131 3.47 -8.13 -0.53
C ASN A 131 2.32 -8.46 -1.51
N GLY A 132 2.58 -8.54 -2.81
CA GLY A 132 1.59 -8.82 -3.87
C GLY A 132 1.33 -7.66 -4.83
N HIS A 133 1.92 -6.48 -4.63
CA HIS A 133 1.79 -5.33 -5.53
C HIS A 133 3.12 -4.93 -6.17
N SER A 134 3.06 -4.01 -7.14
CA SER A 134 4.21 -3.45 -7.86
C SER A 134 4.50 -2.01 -7.39
N SER A 135 5.78 -1.69 -7.18
CA SER A 135 6.24 -0.40 -6.69
C SER A 135 7.43 0.11 -7.50
N THR A 136 7.52 1.42 -7.70
CA THR A 136 8.72 2.05 -8.24
C THR A 136 9.64 2.49 -7.11
N ILE A 137 10.92 2.10 -7.18
CA ILE A 137 11.99 2.72 -6.41
C ILE A 137 12.55 3.91 -7.19
N ILE A 138 12.54 5.10 -6.58
CA ILE A 138 13.26 6.28 -7.05
C ILE A 138 14.60 6.37 -6.31
N LYS A 139 15.70 6.23 -7.04
CA LYS A 139 17.05 6.49 -6.53
C LYS A 139 17.34 7.99 -6.64
N LYS A 140 17.55 8.68 -5.51
CA LYS A 140 18.02 10.07 -5.44
C LYS A 140 19.42 10.15 -4.80
N TYR A 141 20.09 11.28 -4.91
CA TYR A 141 21.40 11.51 -4.28
C TYR A 141 21.34 12.76 -3.40
N VAL A 142 22.02 12.72 -2.26
CA VAL A 142 22.18 13.85 -1.34
C VAL A 142 23.66 14.02 -1.00
N VAL A 143 24.10 15.27 -0.80
CA VAL A 143 25.47 15.52 -0.35
C VAL A 143 25.55 15.29 1.16
N SER A 144 26.33 14.30 1.58
CA SER A 144 26.64 14.01 2.99
C SER A 144 28.14 13.88 3.17
N GLY A 145 28.72 14.59 4.14
CA GLY A 145 30.17 14.60 4.36
C GLY A 145 31.01 15.09 3.16
N GLY A 146 30.40 15.81 2.21
CA GLY A 146 31.03 16.23 0.96
C GLY A 146 31.05 15.16 -0.15
N GLN A 147 30.34 14.05 0.01
CA GLN A 147 30.17 13.00 -1.00
C GLN A 147 28.70 12.89 -1.43
N ASP A 148 28.47 12.49 -2.68
CA ASP A 148 27.13 12.14 -3.17
C ASP A 148 26.77 10.73 -2.66
N VAL A 149 25.78 10.68 -1.76
CA VAL A 149 25.32 9.44 -1.14
C VAL A 149 23.91 9.12 -1.64
N PRO A 150 23.62 7.87 -2.07
CA PRO A 150 22.30 7.52 -2.56
C PRO A 150 21.27 7.53 -1.43
N ARG A 151 20.03 7.84 -1.80
CA ARG A 151 18.82 7.72 -0.98
C ARG A 151 17.74 7.10 -1.86
N TYR A 152 16.82 6.39 -1.24
CA TYR A 152 15.78 5.65 -1.96
C TYR A 152 14.41 6.12 -1.49
N VAL A 153 13.45 6.10 -2.41
CA VAL A 153 12.03 6.37 -2.15
C VAL A 153 11.23 5.28 -2.83
N TYR A 154 10.40 4.54 -2.10
CA TYR A 154 9.42 3.65 -2.69
C TYR A 154 8.15 4.44 -3.00
N LEU A 155 7.56 4.21 -4.16
CA LEU A 155 6.42 4.91 -4.69
C LEU A 155 5.45 3.92 -5.36
N TRP A 156 4.26 3.81 -4.82
CA TRP A 156 3.19 2.98 -5.38
C TRP A 156 1.82 3.60 -5.09
N ASN A 157 0.77 3.03 -5.68
CA ASN A 157 -0.60 3.27 -5.24
C ASN A 157 -1.29 1.96 -4.86
N ASN A 158 -2.21 2.06 -3.92
CA ASN A 158 -3.24 1.06 -3.66
C ASN A 158 -4.60 1.74 -3.81
N ASP A 159 -5.38 1.30 -4.78
CA ASP A 159 -6.54 2.03 -5.31
C ASP A 159 -6.23 3.54 -5.51
N ASN A 160 -6.96 4.41 -4.82
CA ASN A 160 -6.84 5.87 -4.91
C ASN A 160 -5.84 6.48 -3.91
N PHE A 161 -5.12 5.68 -3.14
CA PHE A 161 -4.08 6.14 -2.21
C PHE A 161 -2.70 5.99 -2.84
N VAL A 162 -1.92 7.07 -2.89
CA VAL A 162 -0.50 7.04 -3.25
C VAL A 162 0.33 6.98 -1.98
N PHE A 163 1.27 6.05 -1.94
CA PHE A 163 2.24 5.87 -0.86
C PHE A 163 3.61 6.36 -1.33
N VAL A 164 4.25 7.20 -0.52
CA VAL A 164 5.63 7.64 -0.71
C VAL A 164 6.39 7.31 0.57
N VAL A 165 7.32 6.35 0.50
CA VAL A 165 8.05 5.90 1.69
C VAL A 165 9.54 6.10 1.49
N SER A 166 10.19 6.79 2.43
CA SER A 166 11.63 7.05 2.36
C SER A 166 12.34 6.95 3.70
N GLY A 167 13.67 6.93 3.65
CA GLY A 167 14.51 6.86 4.83
C GLY A 167 15.81 7.65 4.64
N ALA A 168 16.35 8.16 5.74
CA ALA A 168 17.61 8.92 5.79
C ALA A 168 18.87 8.03 5.61
N THR A 169 18.76 6.91 4.90
CA THR A 169 19.77 5.84 4.78
C THR A 169 20.14 5.55 3.31
N ASP A 170 21.38 5.13 3.08
CA ASP A 170 21.87 4.51 1.84
C ASP A 170 21.75 2.98 1.84
N ASP A 171 21.44 2.37 2.98
CA ASP A 171 21.05 0.96 3.07
C ASP A 171 19.63 0.77 2.52
N SER A 172 19.55 0.33 1.26
CA SER A 172 18.29 0.02 0.58
C SER A 172 17.59 -1.21 1.15
N ALA A 173 18.30 -2.14 1.80
CA ALA A 173 17.70 -3.31 2.43
C ALA A 173 16.96 -2.91 3.71
N LEU A 174 17.54 -2.01 4.52
CA LEU A 174 16.86 -1.45 5.70
C LEU A 174 15.57 -0.70 5.33
N LEU A 175 15.60 0.12 4.27
CA LEU A 175 14.38 0.76 3.76
C LEU A 175 13.37 -0.27 3.24
N ARG A 176 13.83 -1.31 2.53
CA ARG A 176 12.95 -2.37 2.04
C ARG A 176 12.24 -3.10 3.18
N THR A 177 12.95 -3.46 4.25
CA THR A 177 12.35 -4.08 5.45
C THR A 177 11.26 -3.20 6.08
N PHE A 178 11.46 -1.88 6.11
CA PHE A 178 10.43 -0.95 6.59
C PHE A 178 9.22 -0.89 5.65
N VAL A 179 9.46 -0.79 4.34
CA VAL A 179 8.42 -0.73 3.31
C VAL A 179 7.58 -2.01 3.28
N GLU A 180 8.20 -3.19 3.35
CA GLU A 180 7.52 -4.48 3.43
C GLU A 180 6.62 -4.59 4.67
N SER A 181 6.98 -3.94 5.78
CA SER A 181 6.16 -3.95 7.01
C SER A 181 4.87 -3.12 6.92
N THR A 182 4.70 -2.29 5.89
CA THR A 182 3.45 -1.52 5.68
C THR A 182 2.24 -2.41 5.37
N GLY A 183 2.45 -3.67 4.98
CA GLY A 183 1.40 -4.67 4.78
C GLY A 183 0.59 -4.52 3.49
N TYR A 184 0.89 -3.49 2.69
CA TYR A 184 0.46 -3.36 1.30
C TYR A 184 1.46 -4.05 0.39
#